data_AF-A0A849EH64-F1
#
_entry.id   AF-A0A849EH64-F1
#
_cell.length_a   1.000
_cell.length_b   1.000
_cell.length_c   1.000
_cell.angle_alpha   90.00
_cell.angle_beta   90.00
_cell.angle_gamma   90.00
#
_symmetry.space_group_name_H-M   'P 1'
#
loop_
_entity.id
_entity.type
_entity.pdbx_description
1 polymer ?
#
loop_
_entity_poly.entity_id
_entity_poly.type
_entity_poly.pdbx_seq_one_letter_code
_entity_poly.pdbx_strand_id
1 'polypeptide(L)'
;VLEYRLGDRLNKGQRQNLAIELQEDRIWEEYADLSLHDELFHVSCMLYWAFPKNFRQPDIAKLKVTISALTNEAAQNVVNPDASFLTRVLNDGMDVHNIINRLFDESMATNSFPESEHIIWQFETLGTGEDPKENTITIYTSWNWVEDLKGISEWESSAFADGQLE
;
A
#
# COMPACT_ATOMS: atom_id res chain seq x y z
N VAL A 1 -4.49 7.73 22.79
CA VAL A 1 -3.99 7.25 21.48
C VAL A 1 -4.24 8.31 20.40
N LEU A 2 -5.48 8.54 19.97
CA LEU A 2 -5.81 9.49 18.89
C LEU A 2 -5.27 10.91 19.08
N GLU A 3 -5.40 11.51 20.27
CA GLU A 3 -4.83 12.85 20.54
C GLU A 3 -3.32 12.89 20.32
N TYR A 4 -2.62 11.84 20.75
CA TYR A 4 -1.17 11.77 20.69
C TYR A 4 -0.65 11.52 19.26
N ARG A 5 -1.38 10.73 18.46
CA ARG A 5 -0.96 10.33 17.11
C ARG A 5 -1.49 11.27 16.01
N LEU A 6 -2.69 11.81 16.20
CA LEU A 6 -3.43 12.59 15.18
C LEU A 6 -3.82 13.99 15.69
N GLY A 7 -3.24 14.44 16.80
CA GLY A 7 -3.53 15.74 17.42
C GLY A 7 -3.27 16.92 16.48
N ASP A 8 -2.20 16.84 15.69
CA ASP A 8 -1.75 17.89 14.78
C ASP A 8 -2.49 17.89 13.44
N ARG A 9 -3.10 16.75 13.06
CA ARG A 9 -3.79 16.59 11.77
C ARG A 9 -5.29 16.74 11.87
N LEU A 10 -5.87 16.42 13.02
CA LEU A 10 -7.31 16.42 13.22
C LEU A 10 -7.67 17.35 14.38
N ASN A 11 -8.92 17.77 14.47
CA ASN A 11 -9.42 18.47 15.65
C ASN A 11 -10.07 17.49 16.66
N LYS A 12 -10.40 17.98 17.85
CA LYS A 12 -10.98 17.16 18.92
C LYS A 12 -12.28 16.47 18.49
N GLY A 13 -13.16 17.17 17.77
CA GLY A 13 -14.43 16.60 17.32
C GLY A 13 -14.23 15.47 16.31
N GLN A 14 -13.33 15.66 15.34
CA GLN A 14 -12.95 14.61 14.38
C GLN A 14 -12.38 13.38 15.09
N ARG A 15 -11.49 13.56 16.07
CA ARG A 15 -10.96 12.44 16.87
C ARG A 15 -12.04 11.72 17.67
N GLN A 16 -13.02 12.44 18.21
CA GLN A 16 -14.13 11.83 18.95
C GLN A 16 -15.01 10.98 18.04
N ASN A 17 -15.29 11.45 16.82
CA ASN A 17 -16.03 10.68 15.83
C ASN A 17 -15.25 9.44 15.39
N LEU A 18 -13.96 9.60 15.06
CA LEU A 18 -13.09 8.49 14.70
C LEU A 18 -13.04 7.40 15.78
N ALA A 19 -13.01 7.78 17.06
CA ALA A 19 -13.00 6.81 18.16
C ALA A 19 -14.27 5.93 18.20
N ILE A 20 -15.39 6.42 17.68
CA ILE A 20 -16.65 5.67 17.57
C ILE A 20 -16.60 4.80 16.32
N GLU A 21 -16.27 5.39 15.18
CA GLU A 21 -16.19 4.70 13.88
C GLU A 21 -15.22 3.52 13.90
N LEU A 22 -14.02 3.70 14.49
CA LEU A 22 -12.98 2.67 14.60
C LEU A 22 -13.38 1.42 15.40
N GLN A 23 -14.49 1.45 16.14
CA GLN A 23 -14.99 0.26 16.85
C GLN A 23 -15.63 -0.75 15.91
N GLU A 24 -16.22 -0.27 14.81
CA GLU A 24 -17.04 -1.07 13.90
C GLU A 24 -16.43 -1.16 12.49
N ASP A 25 -15.86 -0.05 12.00
CA ASP A 25 -15.51 0.15 10.59
C ASP A 25 -13.99 0.11 10.37
N ARG A 26 -13.60 -0.26 9.15
CA ARG A 26 -12.19 -0.29 8.72
C ARG A 26 -11.77 1.09 8.23
N ILE A 27 -11.71 2.05 9.15
CA ILE A 27 -11.44 3.44 8.80
C ILE A 27 -10.05 3.63 8.17
N TRP A 28 -9.11 2.70 8.39
CA TRP A 28 -7.83 2.67 7.66
C TRP A 28 -7.94 2.30 6.17
N GLU A 29 -9.13 1.95 5.67
CA GLU A 29 -9.43 1.70 4.25
C GLU A 29 -10.49 2.67 3.73
N GLU A 30 -11.39 3.13 4.60
CA GLU A 30 -12.57 3.92 4.23
C GLU A 30 -12.42 5.43 4.43
N TYR A 31 -11.38 5.89 5.14
CA TYR A 31 -11.21 7.33 5.38
C TYR A 31 -10.95 8.09 4.08
N ALA A 32 -11.53 9.29 3.95
CA ALA A 32 -11.46 10.04 2.70
C ALA A 32 -10.03 10.50 2.31
N ASP A 33 -9.17 10.74 3.30
CA ASP A 33 -7.78 11.13 3.09
C ASP A 33 -6.86 9.90 3.18
N LEU A 34 -6.36 9.43 2.03
CA LEU A 34 -5.49 8.27 1.93
C LEU A 34 -4.19 8.41 2.73
N SER A 35 -3.69 9.64 2.89
CA SER A 35 -2.46 9.91 3.63
C SER A 35 -2.57 9.63 5.13
N LEU A 36 -3.78 9.30 5.61
CA LEU A 36 -4.04 8.90 6.99
C LEU A 36 -4.23 7.40 7.16
N HIS A 37 -4.34 6.62 6.07
CA HIS A 37 -4.70 5.20 6.13
C HIS A 37 -3.71 4.36 6.96
N ASP A 38 -2.40 4.47 6.68
CA ASP A 38 -1.36 3.77 7.45
C ASP A 38 -1.37 4.16 8.93
N GLU A 39 -1.47 5.46 9.22
CA GLU A 39 -1.52 5.95 10.60
C GLU A 39 -2.79 5.50 11.33
N LEU A 40 -3.93 5.46 10.64
CA LEU A 40 -5.20 4.96 11.17
C LEU A 40 -5.13 3.46 11.45
N PHE A 41 -4.43 2.68 10.63
CA PHE A 41 -4.19 1.26 10.90
C PHE A 41 -3.35 1.09 12.18
N HIS A 42 -2.25 1.84 12.32
CA HIS A 42 -1.43 1.81 13.53
C HIS A 42 -2.21 2.21 14.78
N VAL A 43 -3.02 3.27 14.69
CA VAL A 43 -3.92 3.69 15.77
C VAL A 43 -4.92 2.57 16.12
N SER A 44 -5.49 1.90 15.12
CA SER A 44 -6.43 0.78 15.32
C SER A 44 -5.76 -0.38 16.06
N CYS A 45 -4.51 -0.71 15.70
CA CYS A 45 -3.72 -1.72 16.41
C CYS A 45 -3.52 -1.34 17.88
N MET A 46 -3.11 -0.09 18.15
CA MET A 46 -2.90 0.40 19.51
C MET A 46 -4.19 0.40 20.34
N LEU A 47 -5.32 0.77 19.73
CA LEU A 47 -6.63 0.75 20.38
C LEU A 47 -7.09 -0.67 20.68
N TYR A 48 -6.90 -1.61 19.75
CA TYR A 48 -7.16 -3.04 19.98
C TYR A 48 -6.30 -3.60 21.12
N TRP A 49 -5.00 -3.32 21.13
CA TRP A 49 -4.11 -3.80 22.20
C TRP A 49 -4.44 -3.22 23.57
N ALA A 50 -4.88 -1.95 23.63
CA ALA A 50 -5.25 -1.30 24.88
C ALA A 50 -6.67 -1.67 25.35
N PHE A 51 -7.61 -1.86 24.42
CA PHE A 51 -9.04 -2.05 24.68
C PHE A 51 -9.66 -3.12 23.77
N PRO A 52 -9.22 -4.39 23.84
CA PRO A 52 -9.62 -5.45 22.90
C PRO A 52 -11.09 -5.84 22.97
N LYS A 53 -11.82 -5.40 24.00
CA LYS A 53 -13.28 -5.59 24.12
C LYS A 53 -14.09 -4.54 23.36
N ASN A 54 -13.46 -3.42 22.99
CA ASN A 54 -14.10 -2.27 22.37
C ASN A 54 -13.75 -2.14 20.89
N PHE A 55 -12.56 -2.58 20.49
CA PHE A 55 -12.09 -2.47 19.11
C PHE A 55 -11.87 -3.86 18.53
N ARG A 56 -12.16 -4.01 17.24
CA ARG A 56 -11.87 -5.24 16.49
C ARG A 56 -10.38 -5.32 16.19
N GLN A 57 -9.86 -6.54 16.07
CA GLN A 57 -8.49 -6.72 15.62
C GLN A 57 -8.38 -6.27 14.16
N PRO A 58 -7.52 -5.28 13.84
CA PRO A 58 -7.32 -4.86 12.46
C PRO A 58 -6.42 -5.86 11.72
N ASP A 59 -6.56 -5.90 10.40
CA ASP A 59 -5.81 -6.75 9.49
C ASP A 59 -5.35 -5.95 8.25
N ILE A 60 -4.20 -6.35 7.70
CA ILE A 60 -3.59 -5.80 6.49
C ILE A 60 -3.06 -6.93 5.61
N ALA A 61 -2.79 -6.62 4.35
CA ALA A 61 -2.10 -7.49 3.43
C ALA A 61 -0.59 -7.46 3.71
N LYS A 62 0.01 -8.65 3.72
CA LYS A 62 1.47 -8.84 3.64
C LYS A 62 1.76 -9.68 2.40
N LEU A 63 2.31 -9.05 1.37
CA LEU A 63 2.71 -9.72 0.15
C LEU A 63 4.21 -9.99 0.19
N LYS A 64 4.63 -11.16 -0.29
CA LYS A 64 6.04 -11.46 -0.56
C LYS A 64 6.14 -11.77 -2.04
N VAL A 65 6.76 -10.88 -2.79
CA VAL A 65 6.84 -10.95 -4.25
C VAL A 65 8.30 -11.02 -4.67
N THR A 66 8.61 -11.89 -5.61
CA THR A 66 9.90 -11.94 -6.29
C THR A 66 9.71 -11.31 -7.67
N ILE A 67 10.46 -10.25 -7.95
CA ILE A 67 10.40 -9.51 -9.21
C ILE A 67 11.71 -9.76 -9.95
N SER A 68 11.64 -10.22 -11.19
CA SER A 68 12.80 -10.49 -12.04
C SER A 68 12.72 -9.63 -13.30
N ALA A 69 13.75 -8.80 -13.53
CA ALA A 69 13.78 -7.90 -14.68
C ALA A 69 14.11 -8.65 -15.98
N LEU A 70 13.27 -8.50 -16.99
CA LEU A 70 13.47 -9.07 -18.32
C LEU A 70 14.49 -8.29 -19.16
N THR A 71 14.76 -7.03 -18.80
CA THR A 71 15.72 -6.15 -19.49
C THR A 71 16.71 -5.53 -18.50
N ASN A 72 17.79 -4.92 -19.01
CA ASN A 72 18.77 -4.26 -18.15
C ASN A 72 18.23 -2.92 -17.62
N GLU A 73 17.39 -2.27 -18.41
CA GLU A 73 16.73 -1.01 -18.06
C GLU A 73 15.76 -1.24 -16.89
N ALA A 74 14.96 -2.31 -16.95
CA ALA A 74 14.04 -2.68 -15.87
C ALA A 74 14.76 -3.11 -14.58
N ALA A 75 16.00 -3.61 -14.67
CA ALA A 75 16.75 -4.07 -13.51
C ALA A 75 17.01 -2.93 -12.49
N GLN A 76 17.08 -1.68 -12.95
CA GLN A 76 17.28 -0.54 -12.04
C GLN A 76 16.10 -0.38 -11.06
N ASN A 77 14.87 -0.54 -11.54
CA ASN A 77 13.66 -0.46 -10.73
C ASN A 77 13.52 -1.65 -9.78
N VAL A 78 13.98 -2.83 -10.20
CA VAL A 78 13.96 -4.03 -9.36
C VAL A 78 14.96 -3.92 -8.20
N VAL A 79 16.14 -3.35 -8.45
CA VAL A 79 17.18 -3.18 -7.42
C VAL A 79 16.79 -2.10 -6.41
N ASN A 80 16.25 -0.98 -6.87
CA ASN A 80 15.83 0.14 -6.03
C ASN A 80 14.35 0.47 -6.26
N PRO A 81 13.43 -0.38 -5.77
CA PRO A 81 12.01 -0.16 -5.97
C PRO A 81 11.52 1.04 -5.16
N ASP A 82 10.59 1.79 -5.72
CA ASP A 82 9.80 2.81 -5.02
C ASP A 82 8.31 2.42 -4.99
N ALA A 83 7.50 3.20 -4.26
CA ALA A 83 6.07 2.94 -4.14
C ALA A 83 5.35 2.96 -5.49
N SER A 84 5.74 3.86 -6.40
CA SER A 84 5.12 4.01 -7.72
C SER A 84 5.33 2.77 -8.57
N PHE A 85 6.56 2.27 -8.65
CA PHE A 85 6.94 1.07 -9.37
C PHE A 85 6.24 -0.14 -8.76
N LEU A 86 6.27 -0.31 -7.44
CA LEU A 86 5.63 -1.44 -6.76
C LEU A 86 4.12 -1.44 -6.97
N THR A 87 3.46 -0.28 -6.90
CA THR A 87 2.02 -0.18 -7.13
C THR A 87 1.66 -0.60 -8.56
N ARG A 88 2.42 -0.14 -9.56
CA ARG A 88 2.24 -0.53 -10.97
C ARG A 88 2.46 -2.03 -11.17
N VAL A 89 3.50 -2.61 -10.55
CA VAL A 89 3.76 -4.06 -10.61
C VAL A 89 2.58 -4.85 -10.05
N LEU A 90 2.05 -4.47 -8.88
CA LEU A 90 0.92 -5.16 -8.27
C LEU A 90 -0.36 -5.00 -9.10
N ASN A 91 -0.60 -3.81 -9.66
CA ASN A 91 -1.77 -3.54 -10.49
C ASN A 91 -1.81 -4.39 -11.77
N ASP A 92 -0.67 -4.60 -12.42
CA ASP A 92 -0.58 -5.44 -13.63
C ASP A 92 -0.96 -6.91 -13.36
N GLY A 93 -0.85 -7.34 -12.10
CA GLY A 93 -1.28 -8.68 -11.67
C GLY A 93 -2.78 -8.77 -11.36
N MET A 94 -3.52 -7.66 -11.32
CA MET A 94 -4.94 -7.63 -10.92
C MET A 94 -5.88 -7.45 -12.11
N ASP A 95 -7.20 -7.58 -11.87
CA ASP A 95 -8.21 -7.31 -12.90
C ASP A 95 -8.17 -5.84 -13.34
N VAL A 96 -8.45 -5.57 -14.62
CA VAL A 96 -8.43 -4.19 -15.15
C VAL A 96 -9.43 -3.27 -14.45
N HIS A 97 -10.50 -3.81 -13.85
CA HIS A 97 -11.52 -3.05 -13.12
C HIS A 97 -11.21 -2.91 -11.61
N ASN A 98 -10.00 -3.27 -11.17
CA ASN A 98 -9.58 -3.14 -9.78
C ASN A 98 -9.68 -1.69 -9.27
N ILE A 99 -9.61 -1.51 -7.94
CA ILE A 99 -9.79 -0.21 -7.32
C ILE A 99 -8.71 0.81 -7.71
N ILE A 100 -7.46 0.37 -7.93
CA ILE A 100 -6.34 1.25 -8.30
C ILE A 100 -6.64 1.86 -9.67
N ASN A 101 -6.96 1.04 -10.67
CA ASN A 101 -7.34 1.54 -12.00
C ASN A 101 -8.59 2.42 -11.95
N ARG A 102 -9.60 2.08 -11.14
CA ARG A 102 -10.82 2.90 -11.02
C ARG A 102 -10.58 4.30 -10.43
N LEU A 103 -9.56 4.46 -9.60
CA LEU A 103 -9.27 5.73 -8.92
C LEU A 103 -8.12 6.50 -9.57
N PHE A 104 -7.17 5.81 -10.21
CA PHE A 104 -5.87 6.37 -10.60
C PHE A 104 -5.39 5.93 -11.99
N ASP A 105 -6.28 5.49 -12.89
CA ASP A 105 -5.89 5.10 -14.27
C ASP A 105 -5.02 6.14 -14.98
N GLU A 106 -5.37 7.43 -14.86
CA GLU A 106 -4.59 8.52 -15.42
C GLU A 106 -3.18 8.58 -14.80
N SER A 107 -3.07 8.63 -13.47
CA SER A 107 -1.78 8.71 -12.77
C SER A 107 -0.89 7.50 -13.08
N MET A 108 -1.48 6.30 -13.13
CA MET A 108 -0.83 5.03 -13.47
C MET A 108 -0.25 4.99 -14.88
N ALA A 109 -0.75 5.83 -15.80
CA ALA A 109 -0.22 5.96 -17.15
C ALA A 109 0.79 7.11 -17.30
N THR A 110 0.93 7.97 -16.29
CA THR A 110 1.80 9.15 -16.34
C THR A 110 3.13 8.95 -15.62
N ASN A 111 4.01 9.95 -15.73
CA ASN A 111 5.35 9.96 -15.15
C ASN A 111 5.40 10.36 -13.67
N SER A 112 4.24 10.56 -13.03
CA SER A 112 4.13 10.93 -11.62
C SER A 112 2.89 10.29 -11.00
N PHE A 113 3.10 9.49 -9.95
CA PHE A 113 2.05 8.82 -9.20
C PHE A 113 2.27 8.97 -7.70
N PRO A 114 2.11 10.19 -7.14
CA PRO A 114 2.39 10.47 -5.74
C PRO A 114 1.47 9.72 -4.77
N GLU A 115 0.25 9.36 -5.17
CA GLU A 115 -0.70 8.61 -4.34
C GLU A 115 -0.20 7.19 -4.01
N SER A 116 0.77 6.67 -4.77
CA SER A 116 1.39 5.36 -4.50
C SER A 116 2.01 5.27 -3.10
N GLU A 117 2.50 6.38 -2.54
CA GLU A 117 3.01 6.48 -1.16
C GLU A 117 1.92 6.26 -0.10
N HIS A 118 0.65 6.27 -0.49
CA HIS A 118 -0.49 5.99 0.38
C HIS A 118 -1.15 4.63 0.08
N ILE A 119 -0.73 3.98 -1.00
CA ILE A 119 -1.12 2.61 -1.36
C ILE A 119 -0.08 1.64 -0.78
N ILE A 120 1.21 1.87 -1.01
CA ILE A 120 2.30 1.07 -0.43
C ILE A 120 2.71 1.70 0.89
N TRP A 121 2.26 1.13 2.01
CA TRP A 121 2.52 1.73 3.32
C TRP A 121 3.94 1.49 3.78
N GLN A 122 4.42 0.25 3.62
CA GLN A 122 5.79 -0.13 3.94
C GLN A 122 6.24 -1.25 3.01
N PHE A 123 7.53 -1.29 2.69
CA PHE A 123 8.13 -2.43 2.03
C PHE A 123 9.58 -2.64 2.46
N GLU A 124 10.03 -3.88 2.35
CA GLU A 124 11.36 -4.32 2.74
C GLU A 124 11.97 -5.16 1.61
N THR A 125 13.12 -4.73 1.11
CA THR A 125 13.94 -5.49 0.19
C THR A 125 14.70 -6.58 0.96
N LEU A 126 14.44 -7.85 0.66
CA LEU A 126 15.15 -8.98 1.26
C LEU A 126 16.49 -9.26 0.56
N GLY A 127 16.75 -8.58 -0.55
CA GLY A 127 18.00 -8.61 -1.30
C GLY A 127 17.84 -9.22 -2.69
N THR A 128 18.76 -8.85 -3.57
CA THR A 128 18.94 -9.53 -4.85
C THR A 128 19.68 -10.84 -4.58
N GLY A 129 19.18 -11.96 -5.10
CA GLY A 129 19.83 -13.26 -4.95
C GLY A 129 21.17 -13.34 -5.70
N GLU A 130 21.47 -14.51 -6.25
CA GLU A 130 22.62 -14.65 -7.18
C GLU A 130 22.41 -13.84 -8.48
N ASP A 131 21.15 -13.55 -8.84
CA ASP A 131 20.80 -12.73 -10.00
C ASP A 131 20.65 -11.24 -9.61
N PRO A 132 21.50 -10.33 -10.14
CA PRO A 132 21.38 -8.89 -9.88
C PRO A 132 20.12 -8.26 -10.49
N LYS A 133 19.34 -9.00 -11.29
CA LYS A 133 18.07 -8.58 -11.89
C LYS A 133 16.85 -9.05 -11.12
N GLU A 134 17.03 -9.81 -10.05
CA GLU A 134 15.95 -10.31 -9.24
C GLU A 134 15.97 -9.66 -7.86
N ASN A 135 14.80 -9.32 -7.33
CA ASN A 135 14.66 -8.87 -5.96
C ASN A 135 13.41 -9.47 -5.31
N THR A 136 13.55 -9.97 -4.08
CA THR A 136 12.41 -10.40 -3.28
C THR A 136 12.04 -9.30 -2.30
N ILE A 137 10.82 -8.82 -2.39
CA ILE A 137 10.32 -7.67 -1.62
C ILE A 137 9.13 -8.12 -0.79
N THR A 138 9.12 -7.71 0.48
CA THR A 138 7.94 -7.83 1.35
C THR A 138 7.20 -6.51 1.35
N ILE A 139 5.90 -6.51 1.05
CA ILE A 139 5.06 -5.32 0.93
C ILE A 139 3.93 -5.41 1.97
N TYR A 140 3.68 -4.30 2.67
CA TYR A 140 2.58 -4.11 3.60
C TYR A 140 1.63 -3.04 3.07
N THR A 141 0.35 -3.38 2.96
CA THR A 141 -0.71 -2.50 2.43
C THR A 141 -2.09 -2.96 2.91
N SER A 142 -3.14 -2.18 2.66
CA SER A 142 -4.53 -2.59 2.90
C SER A 142 -4.97 -3.69 1.93
N TRP A 143 -5.82 -4.61 2.42
CA TRP A 143 -6.43 -5.62 1.56
C TRP A 143 -7.28 -5.02 0.44
N ASN A 144 -7.89 -3.87 0.67
CA ASN A 144 -8.70 -3.15 -0.32
C ASN A 144 -7.92 -2.89 -1.63
N TRP A 145 -6.60 -2.68 -1.55
CA TRP A 145 -5.77 -2.40 -2.72
C TRP A 145 -5.35 -3.65 -3.50
N VAL A 146 -5.26 -4.81 -2.86
CA VAL A 146 -4.56 -5.99 -3.41
C VAL A 146 -5.36 -7.29 -3.28
N GLU A 147 -6.66 -7.19 -2.99
CA GLU A 147 -7.53 -8.36 -2.83
C GLU A 147 -7.56 -9.24 -4.08
N ASP A 148 -7.53 -8.62 -5.27
CA ASP A 148 -7.59 -9.32 -6.55
C ASP A 148 -6.34 -10.19 -6.83
N LEU A 149 -5.23 -9.97 -6.09
CA LEU A 149 -4.05 -10.83 -6.18
C LEU A 149 -4.22 -12.17 -5.44
N LYS A 150 -5.30 -12.38 -4.69
CA LYS A 150 -5.53 -13.65 -3.98
C LYS A 150 -5.62 -14.81 -4.97
N GLY A 151 -4.67 -15.74 -4.85
CA GLY A 151 -4.59 -16.93 -5.71
C GLY A 151 -3.81 -16.72 -7.00
N ILE A 152 -3.31 -15.51 -7.26
CA ILE A 152 -2.39 -15.22 -8.37
C ILE A 152 -0.96 -15.50 -7.89
N SER A 153 -0.24 -16.32 -8.64
CA SER A 153 1.12 -16.74 -8.29
C SER A 153 2.20 -16.12 -9.16
N GLU A 154 1.87 -15.72 -10.39
CA GLU A 154 2.81 -15.21 -11.39
C GLU A 154 2.06 -14.36 -12.41
N TRP A 155 2.68 -13.26 -12.84
CA TRP A 155 2.18 -12.36 -13.88
C TRP A 155 3.36 -11.59 -14.50
N GLU A 156 3.13 -11.03 -15.67
CA GLU A 156 4.07 -10.10 -16.32
C GLU A 156 3.65 -8.66 -16.02
N SER A 157 4.63 -7.75 -15.97
CA SER A 157 4.38 -6.34 -15.70
C SER A 157 5.18 -5.45 -16.64
N SER A 158 4.56 -4.35 -17.05
CA SER A 158 5.19 -3.26 -17.81
C SER A 158 5.48 -2.04 -16.94
N ALA A 159 5.52 -2.21 -15.61
CA ALA A 159 5.71 -1.15 -14.65
C ALA A 159 7.04 -0.42 -14.81
N PHE A 160 7.02 0.86 -14.44
CA PHE A 160 8.14 1.77 -14.45
C PHE A 160 8.10 2.65 -13.20
N ALA A 161 9.24 3.23 -12.83
CA ALA A 161 9.30 4.20 -11.74
C ALA A 161 8.93 5.60 -12.25
N ASP A 162 8.46 6.46 -11.36
CA ASP A 162 8.24 7.87 -11.67
C ASP A 162 9.52 8.52 -12.22
N GLY A 163 9.36 9.42 -13.20
CA GLY A 163 10.46 10.08 -13.91
C GLY A 163 11.05 9.30 -15.11
N GLN A 164 10.53 8.12 -15.46
CA GLN A 164 11.05 7.27 -16.55
C GLN A 164 10.28 7.32 -17.87
N LEU A 165 9.10 7.94 -17.93
CA LEU A 165 8.44 8.24 -19.20
C LEU A 165 8.99 9.54 -19.82
N GLU A 166 9.17 9.53 -21.14
CA GLU A 166 9.59 10.70 -21.94
C GLU A 166 8.50 11.76 -22.05
#